data_AF-A0A1G8BQT3-F1
#
_entry.id   AF-A0A1G8BQT3-F1
#
_cell.length_a   1.000
_cell.length_b   1.000
_cell.length_c   1.000
_cell.angle_alpha   90.00
_cell.angle_beta   90.00
_cell.angle_gamma   90.00
#
_symmetry.space_group_name_H-M   'P 1'
#
loop_
_entity.id
_entity.type
_entity.pdbx_description
1 polymer ?
#
loop_
_entity_poly.entity_id
_entity_poly.type
_entity_poly.pdbx_seq_one_letter_code
_entity_poly.pdbx_strand_id
1 'polypeptide(L)' 'MAHPHAAKLFDATDLICSERSCDPVVGNMHVYIDDNHLTETYVESMYPAFRDIFRKATGWEDIRG' A
#
# COMPACT_ATOMS: atom_id res chain seq x y z
N MET A 1 -9.27 -16.22 -21.24
CA MET A 1 -9.48 -17.28 -20.22
C MET A 1 -9.28 -16.60 -18.87
N ALA A 2 -10.34 -16.42 -18.07
CA ALA A 2 -10.24 -15.86 -16.73
C ALA A 2 -10.22 -17.04 -15.73
N HIS A 3 -9.12 -17.20 -15.01
CA HIS A 3 -9.02 -18.22 -13.96
C HIS A 3 -9.71 -17.69 -12.68
N PRO A 4 -10.68 -18.41 -12.10
CA PRO A 4 -11.52 -17.95 -10.98
C PRO A 4 -10.79 -17.82 -9.64
N HIS A 5 -9.46 -18.05 -9.61
CA HIS A 5 -8.58 -17.87 -8.45
C HIS A 5 -7.40 -16.95 -8.79
N ALA A 6 -7.59 -15.99 -9.68
CA ALA A 6 -6.52 -15.05 -10.03
C ALA A 6 -6.27 -14.06 -8.88
N ALA A 7 -5.06 -14.10 -8.32
CA ALA A 7 -4.57 -13.08 -7.41
C ALA A 7 -4.64 -11.69 -8.07
N LYS A 8 -4.88 -10.66 -7.26
CA LYS A 8 -4.84 -9.26 -7.71
C LYS A 8 -3.51 -8.65 -7.28
N LEU A 9 -2.84 -7.97 -8.20
CA LEU A 9 -1.63 -7.21 -7.90
C LEU A 9 -1.99 -5.97 -7.10
N PHE A 10 -1.34 -5.79 -5.96
CA PHE A 10 -1.27 -4.53 -5.25
C PHE A 10 0.13 -3.96 -5.48
N ASP A 11 0.20 -2.89 -6.27
CA ASP A 11 1.43 -2.14 -6.48
C ASP A 11 1.42 -0.92 -5.55
N ALA A 12 2.40 -0.85 -4.66
CA ALA A 12 2.53 0.22 -3.68
C ALA A 12 3.54 1.29 -4.10
N THR A 13 4.15 1.18 -5.30
CA THR A 13 5.22 2.09 -5.73
C THR A 13 4.79 3.55 -5.63
N ASP A 14 3.58 3.90 -6.06
CA ASP A 14 3.09 5.29 -5.99
C ASP A 14 2.81 5.78 -4.55
N LEU A 15 2.73 4.88 -3.58
CA LEU A 15 2.59 5.22 -2.16
C LEU A 15 3.95 5.41 -1.47
N ILE A 16 5.02 4.84 -2.04
CA ILE A 16 6.37 4.86 -1.47
C ILE A 16 7.26 5.88 -2.19
N CYS A 17 7.07 6.03 -3.50
CA CYS A 17 7.96 6.76 -4.39
C CYS A 17 7.21 7.87 -5.12
N SER A 18 7.95 8.94 -5.42
CA SER A 18 7.55 9.90 -6.46
C SER A 18 7.91 9.35 -7.85
N GLU A 19 7.54 10.08 -8.90
CA GLU A 19 7.95 9.76 -10.28
C GLU A 19 9.47 9.68 -10.49
N ARG A 20 10.27 10.26 -9.59
CA ARG A 20 11.73 10.40 -9.76
C ARG A 20 12.56 9.66 -8.73
N SER A 21 12.07 9.50 -7.52
CA SER A 21 12.81 8.94 -6.38
C SER A 21 11.89 8.38 -5.30
N CYS A 22 12.42 7.45 -4.51
CA CYS A 22 11.80 6.99 -3.28
C CYS A 22 12.52 7.65 -2.10
N ASP A 23 11.92 8.72 -1.59
CA ASP A 23 12.59 9.62 -0.65
C ASP A 23 12.60 9.02 0.77
N PRO A 24 13.67 9.23 1.57
CA PRO A 24 13.76 8.66 2.91
C PRO A 24 12.85 9.37 3.92
N VAL A 25 12.29 10.53 3.57
CA VAL A 25 11.37 11.30 4.41
C VAL A 25 10.26 11.90 3.56
N VAL A 26 9.01 11.63 3.94
CA VAL A 26 7.81 12.21 3.30
C VAL A 26 6.93 12.80 4.39
N GLY A 27 6.56 14.08 4.26
CA GLY A 27 5.63 14.73 5.20
C GLY A 27 6.08 14.67 6.67
N ASN A 28 7.39 14.76 6.93
CA ASN A 28 8.03 14.61 8.25
C ASN A 28 7.99 13.19 8.85
N MET A 29 7.67 12.17 8.05
CA MET A 29 7.78 10.76 8.45
C MET A 29 8.99 10.12 7.80
N HIS A 30 9.79 9.38 8.57
CA HIS A 30 10.83 8.51 8.02
C HIS A 30 10.17 7.36 7.26
N VAL A 31 10.55 7.18 6.00
CA VAL A 31 9.98 6.13 5.14
C VAL A 31 10.60 4.77 5.47
N TYR A 32 11.93 4.72 5.60
CA TYR A 32 12.67 3.46 5.75
C TYR A 32 13.34 3.29 7.11
N ILE A 33 13.44 2.04 7.56
CA ILE A 33 14.29 1.60 8.67
C ILE A 33 15.73 1.40 8.18
N ASP A 34 15.88 0.80 7.00
CA ASP A 34 17.15 0.51 6.34
C ASP A 34 17.07 0.76 4.82
N ASP A 35 17.75 -0.02 3.99
CA ASP A 35 17.76 0.17 2.54
C ASP A 35 16.46 -0.27 1.84
N ASN A 36 15.55 -0.97 2.52
CA ASN A 36 14.31 -1.44 1.89
C ASN A 36 13.09 -1.57 2.82
N HIS A 37 13.27 -1.76 4.13
CA HIS A 37 12.17 -1.93 5.06
C HIS A 37 11.50 -0.60 5.37
N LEU A 38 10.17 -0.55 5.29
CA LEU A 38 9.41 0.64 5.67
C LEU A 38 9.24 0.74 7.18
N THR A 39 9.15 1.97 7.71
CA THR A 39 8.78 2.18 9.11
C THR A 39 7.31 1.83 9.34
N GLU A 40 6.99 1.38 10.55
CA GLU A 40 5.62 1.08 10.96
C GLU A 40 4.69 2.28 10.73
N THR A 41 5.09 3.46 11.21
CA THR A 41 4.31 4.69 11.06
C THR A 41 4.03 5.04 9.59
N TYR A 42 4.99 4.82 8.70
CA TYR A 42 4.78 5.09 7.28
C TYR A 42 3.80 4.08 6.65
N VAL A 43 3.91 2.79 6.98
CA VAL A 43 2.97 1.76 6.52
C VAL A 43 1.56 2.00 7.05
N GLU A 44 1.40 2.38 8.32
CA GLU A 44 0.11 2.73 8.91
C GLU A 44 -0.55 3.89 8.17
N SER A 45 0.23 4.89 7.76
CA SER A 45 -0.28 6.02 6.97
C SER A 45 -0.86 5.61 5.61
N MET A 46 -0.43 4.46 5.06
CA MET A 46 -0.95 3.90 3.80
C MET A 46 -2.26 3.12 3.96
N TYR A 47 -2.68 2.82 5.19
CA TYR A 47 -3.86 1.98 5.45
C TYR A 47 -5.13 2.44 4.71
N PRO A 48 -5.45 3.75 4.62
CA PRO A 48 -6.62 4.20 3.87
C PRO A 48 -6.58 3.78 2.39
N ALA A 49 -5.43 3.97 1.73
CA ALA A 49 -5.25 3.61 0.33
C ALA A 49 -5.31 2.08 0.13
N PHE A 50 -4.63 1.32 1.00
CA PHE A 50 -4.67 -0.14 0.97
C PHE A 50 -6.10 -0.66 1.11
N ARG A 51 -6.86 -0.17 2.11
CA ARG A 51 -8.24 -0.59 2.36
C ARG A 51 -9.13 -0.36 1.14
N ASP A 52 -9.02 0.81 0.51
CA ASP A 52 -9.87 1.15 -0.63
C ASP A 52 -9.52 0.29 -1.87
N ILE A 53 -8.22 0.07 -2.12
CA ILE A 53 -7.75 -0.83 -3.19
C ILE A 53 -8.18 -2.27 -2.92
N PHE A 54 -7.99 -2.76 -1.70
CA PHE A 54 -8.35 -4.11 -1.30
C PHE A 54 -9.85 -4.39 -1.47
N ARG A 55 -10.71 -3.50 -0.97
CA ARG A 55 -12.17 -3.59 -1.12
C ARG A 55 -12.57 -3.61 -2.58
N LYS A 56 -12.03 -2.70 -3.40
CA LYS A 56 -12.31 -2.63 -4.84
C LYS A 56 -11.86 -3.89 -5.59
N ALA A 57 -10.69 -4.43 -5.24
CA ALA A 57 -10.10 -5.58 -5.92
C ALA A 57 -10.78 -6.91 -5.57
N THR A 58 -11.33 -7.02 -4.35
CA THR A 58 -11.85 -8.29 -3.79
C THR A 58 -13.37 -8.32 -3.63
N GLY A 59 -14.03 -7.15 -3.56
CA GLY A 59 -15.44 -7.05 -3.17
C GLY A 59 -15.68 -7.32 -1.68
N TRP A 60 -14.64 -7.30 -0.84
CA TRP A 60 -14.75 -7.56 0.59
C TRP A 60 -15.48 -6.40 1.29
N GLU A 61 -16.72 -6.63 1.72
CA GLU A 61 -17.48 -5.72 2.60
C GLU A 61 -17.18 -6.01 4.08
N ASP A 62 -17.20 -4.98 4.93
CA ASP A 62 -16.90 -5.12 6.36
C ASP A 62 -17.86 -6.13 7.01
N ILE A 63 -17.35 -7.29 7.43
CA ILE A 63 -18.10 -8.30 8.21
C ILE A 63 -18.34 -7.87 9.67
N ARG A 64 -18.24 -6.57 9.96
CA ARG A 64 -18.55 -5.96 11.25
C ARG A 64 -19.51 -4.79 11.04
N GLY A 65 -20.75 -5.16 10.72
CA GLY A 65 -21.94 -4.42 11.11
C GLY A 65 -22.57 -5.13 12.30
#